data_AF-A0A975BXD0-F1
#
_entry.id   AF-A0A975BXD0-F1
#
_cell.length_a   1.000
_cell.length_b   1.000
_cell.length_c   1.000
_cell.angle_alpha   90.00
_cell.angle_beta   90.00
_cell.angle_gamma   90.00
#
_symmetry.space_group_name_H-M   'P 1'
#
loop_
_entity.id
_entity.type
_entity.pdbx_description
1 polymer ?
#
loop_
_entity_poly.entity_id
_entity_poly.type
_entity_poly.pdbx_seq_one_letter_code
_entity_poly.pdbx_strand_id
1 'polypeptide(L)'
;MYVFVNELSFQGQASDRNHAHDLMNELISVIKLLKSVQNEDPLCTSERLWEKEIASQYNVFQWLNKASKDQMRWFRFVVRKGPYIETLLDEYLDYHECRLHSEDVSSSSLAGAFFFDGILTSLQNSALYDSERIYLECQGEGDAEESEIINVFNSKQLPHVIDELTKRIFQNISSWKDLWTQKAILYQELSFCECVREQLDRLDFSPTNVKIIQEHLSKMNEYSGKLTKNESLLPDYQQMGLEATRETKITLKHYGYQREFVCPDGKKRLFEWHSKQKGQNLRIHFCPPNDNNKGFLIGYIGPHLDTYKYH
;
A
#
# COMPACT_ATOMS: atom_id res chain seq x y z
N MET A 1 3.49 5.43 2.50
CA MET A 1 2.25 6.11 2.89
C MET A 1 2.00 5.74 4.34
N TYR A 2 1.89 6.76 5.18
CA TYR A 2 1.64 6.60 6.60
C TYR A 2 0.17 6.21 6.85
N VAL A 3 -0.05 5.49 7.94
CA VAL A 3 -1.39 5.20 8.47
C VAL A 3 -1.45 5.73 9.89
N PHE A 4 -2.44 6.57 10.17
CA PHE A 4 -2.62 7.27 11.44
C PHE A 4 -3.89 6.79 12.13
N VAL A 5 -3.79 6.37 13.39
CA VAL A 5 -4.98 6.08 14.20
C VAL A 5 -5.54 7.39 14.76
N ASN A 6 -6.80 7.67 14.46
CA ASN A 6 -7.50 8.87 14.92
C ASN A 6 -7.87 8.77 16.40
N GLU A 7 -7.00 9.25 17.29
CA GLU A 7 -7.26 9.31 18.72
C GLU A 7 -8.43 10.23 19.11
N LEU A 8 -8.81 11.19 18.26
CA LEU A 8 -9.96 12.08 18.51
C LEU A 8 -11.30 11.39 18.23
N SER A 9 -11.31 10.29 17.47
CA SER A 9 -12.51 9.48 17.23
C SER A 9 -12.96 8.65 18.43
N PHE A 10 -12.14 8.54 19.48
CA PHE A 10 -12.44 7.83 20.70
C PHE A 10 -13.12 8.76 21.71
N GLN A 11 -14.45 8.83 21.63
CA GLN A 11 -15.29 9.79 22.37
C GLN A 11 -16.27 9.10 23.33
N GLY A 12 -16.05 7.81 23.64
CA GLY A 12 -16.96 7.05 24.49
C GLY A 12 -18.25 6.61 23.79
N GLN A 13 -18.25 6.51 22.45
CA GLN A 13 -19.46 6.22 21.66
C GLN A 13 -20.00 4.80 21.78
N ALA A 14 -19.26 3.84 22.34
CA ALA A 14 -19.80 2.51 22.58
C ALA A 14 -20.80 2.51 23.75
N SER A 15 -21.92 1.83 23.54
CA SER A 15 -22.99 1.65 24.53
C SER A 15 -22.57 0.83 25.74
N ASP A 16 -21.63 -0.10 25.55
CA ASP A 16 -21.15 -1.03 26.57
C ASP A 16 -19.79 -1.63 26.16
N ARG A 17 -19.26 -2.53 27.00
CA ARG A 17 -17.95 -3.16 26.79
C ARG A 17 -17.91 -4.14 25.61
N ASN A 18 -19.03 -4.78 25.27
CA ASN A 18 -19.09 -5.69 24.12
C ASN A 18 -19.08 -4.88 22.83
N HIS A 19 -19.90 -3.83 22.76
CA HIS A 19 -19.87 -2.89 21.64
C HIS A 19 -18.48 -2.25 21.51
N ALA A 20 -17.84 -1.85 22.61
CA ALA A 20 -16.45 -1.36 22.59
C ALA A 20 -15.47 -2.40 22.02
N HIS A 21 -15.68 -3.68 22.30
CA HIS A 21 -14.86 -4.76 21.75
C HIS A 21 -15.07 -4.92 20.24
N ASP A 22 -16.32 -4.83 19.77
CA ASP A 22 -16.66 -4.90 18.34
C ASP A 22 -16.04 -3.74 17.56
N LEU A 23 -16.14 -2.50 18.06
CA LEU A 23 -15.54 -1.32 17.44
C LEU A 23 -14.01 -1.47 17.31
N MET A 24 -13.35 -1.95 18.37
CA MET A 24 -11.90 -2.16 18.34
C MET A 24 -11.50 -3.31 17.40
N ASN A 25 -12.32 -4.37 17.28
CA ASN A 25 -12.08 -5.45 16.34
C ASN A 25 -12.16 -4.95 14.89
N GLU A 26 -13.13 -4.08 14.59
CA GLU A 26 -13.26 -3.47 13.28
C GLU A 26 -12.07 -2.55 12.97
N LEU A 27 -11.66 -1.70 13.92
CA LEU A 27 -10.44 -0.88 13.79
C LEU A 27 -9.20 -1.74 13.51
N ILE A 28 -9.02 -2.84 14.25
CA ILE A 28 -7.92 -3.79 14.02
C ILE A 28 -8.00 -4.40 12.62
N SER A 29 -9.21 -4.75 12.16
CA SER A 29 -9.44 -5.30 10.82
C SER A 29 -9.00 -4.29 9.76
N VAL A 30 -9.45 -3.03 9.88
CA VAL A 30 -9.07 -1.93 8.99
C VAL A 30 -7.55 -1.74 8.97
N ILE A 31 -6.89 -1.64 10.13
CA ILE A 31 -5.43 -1.48 10.21
C ILE A 31 -4.72 -2.65 9.53
N LYS A 32 -5.17 -3.89 9.77
CA LYS A 32 -4.56 -5.08 9.14
C LYS A 32 -4.68 -5.07 7.62
N LEU A 33 -5.81 -4.61 7.11
CA LEU A 33 -6.04 -4.52 5.67
C LEU A 33 -5.25 -3.34 5.08
N LEU A 34 -5.15 -2.21 5.77
CA LEU A 34 -4.33 -1.07 5.35
C LEU A 34 -2.82 -1.38 5.32
N LYS A 35 -2.35 -2.43 6.01
CA LYS A 35 -0.96 -2.88 5.88
C LYS A 35 -0.54 -3.26 4.46
N SER A 36 -1.49 -3.60 3.57
CA SER A 36 -1.14 -3.88 2.17
C SER A 36 -0.81 -2.62 1.37
N VAL A 37 -1.26 -1.45 1.84
CA VAL A 37 -0.99 -0.14 1.22
C VAL A 37 -0.05 0.75 2.04
N GLN A 38 0.17 0.41 3.31
CA GLN A 38 1.20 1.01 4.13
C GLN A 38 2.56 0.66 3.50
N ASN A 39 3.46 1.64 3.42
CA ASN A 39 4.86 1.34 3.08
C ASN A 39 5.49 0.57 4.26
N GLU A 40 6.80 0.31 4.23
CA GLU A 40 7.50 -0.28 5.39
C GLU A 40 7.43 0.61 6.67
N ASP A 41 6.82 1.79 6.56
CA ASP A 41 6.53 2.73 7.64
C ASP A 41 5.66 2.09 8.75
N PRO A 42 5.94 2.38 10.02
CA PRO A 42 5.15 1.90 11.14
C PRO A 42 3.77 2.59 11.21
N LEU A 43 2.83 1.98 11.94
CA LEU A 43 1.55 2.61 12.29
C LEU A 43 1.83 3.78 13.23
N CYS A 44 1.27 4.95 12.92
CA CYS A 44 1.40 6.16 13.73
C CYS A 44 0.20 6.30 14.66
N THR A 45 0.46 6.57 15.93
CA THR A 45 -0.56 6.75 16.97
C THR A 45 -0.17 7.88 17.90
N SER A 46 -1.14 8.55 18.51
CA SER A 46 -0.87 9.46 19.63
C SER A 46 -0.35 8.71 20.85
N GLU A 47 0.55 9.32 21.61
CA GLU A 47 0.99 8.79 22.92
C GLU A 47 -0.19 8.61 23.90
N ARG A 48 -1.25 9.42 23.73
CA ARG A 48 -2.44 9.46 24.59
C ARG A 48 -3.51 8.46 24.19
N LEU A 49 -3.30 7.68 23.12
CA LEU A 49 -4.28 6.71 22.63
C LEU A 49 -4.78 5.76 23.73
N TRP A 50 -3.90 5.36 24.66
CA TRP A 50 -4.22 4.44 25.75
C TRP A 50 -5.28 4.96 26.71
N GLU A 51 -5.37 6.28 26.86
CA GLU A 51 -6.24 6.96 27.81
C GLU A 51 -7.62 7.26 27.22
N LYS A 52 -7.74 7.20 25.89
CA LYS A 52 -8.96 7.54 25.18
C LYS A 52 -10.11 6.58 25.49
N GLU A 53 -11.30 7.13 25.69
CA GLU A 53 -12.51 6.38 26.02
C GLU A 53 -13.14 5.77 24.76
N ILE A 54 -13.42 4.47 24.82
CA ILE A 54 -14.18 3.75 23.80
C ILE A 54 -15.66 3.75 24.19
N ALA A 55 -15.94 3.51 25.48
CA ALA A 55 -17.24 3.66 26.12
C ALA A 55 -17.08 4.46 27.42
N SER A 56 -18.18 4.92 28.01
CA SER A 56 -18.17 5.64 29.29
C SER A 56 -17.34 4.90 30.36
N GLN A 57 -16.31 5.57 30.90
CA GLN A 57 -15.38 5.02 31.89
C GLN A 57 -14.66 3.74 31.45
N TYR A 58 -14.53 3.53 30.14
CA TYR A 58 -13.89 2.36 29.55
C TYR A 58 -12.93 2.76 28.41
N ASN A 59 -11.64 2.82 28.73
CA ASN A 59 -10.60 3.28 27.79
C ASN A 59 -9.85 2.15 27.08
N VAL A 60 -9.02 2.53 26.10
CA VAL A 60 -8.20 1.60 25.31
C VAL A 60 -7.31 0.72 26.19
N PHE A 61 -6.68 1.27 27.23
CA PHE A 61 -5.85 0.50 28.16
C PHE A 61 -6.67 -0.59 28.88
N GLN A 62 -7.87 -0.27 29.34
CA GLN A 62 -8.77 -1.23 30.00
C GLN A 62 -9.28 -2.29 29.03
N TRP A 63 -9.65 -1.91 27.81
CA TRP A 63 -10.01 -2.85 26.74
C TRP A 63 -8.89 -3.85 26.46
N LEU A 64 -7.65 -3.36 26.35
CA LEU A 64 -6.48 -4.18 26.05
C LEU A 64 -6.24 -5.28 27.10
N ASN A 65 -6.55 -5.01 28.37
CA ASN A 65 -6.43 -5.97 29.47
C ASN A 65 -7.54 -7.04 29.45
N LYS A 66 -8.60 -6.85 28.66
CA LYS A 66 -9.72 -7.79 28.50
C LYS A 66 -9.73 -8.48 27.14
N ALA A 67 -9.00 -7.95 26.16
CA ALA A 67 -8.83 -8.55 24.84
C ALA A 67 -8.15 -9.94 24.91
N SER A 68 -8.31 -10.73 23.84
CA SER A 68 -7.58 -12.00 23.74
C SER A 68 -6.08 -11.79 23.76
N LYS A 69 -5.31 -12.79 24.23
CA LYS A 69 -3.84 -12.69 24.32
C LYS A 69 -3.19 -12.32 22.98
N ASP A 70 -3.72 -12.85 21.88
CA ASP A 70 -3.18 -12.62 20.54
C ASP A 70 -3.48 -11.20 20.04
N GLN A 71 -4.72 -10.72 20.24
CA GLN A 71 -5.08 -9.33 19.92
C GLN A 71 -4.27 -8.34 20.75
N MET A 72 -4.15 -8.57 22.05
CA MET A 72 -3.35 -7.74 22.95
C MET A 72 -1.90 -7.63 22.49
N ARG A 73 -1.26 -8.78 22.21
CA ARG A 73 0.13 -8.82 21.75
C ARG A 73 0.29 -8.10 20.41
N TRP A 74 -0.60 -8.38 19.46
CA TRP A 74 -0.56 -7.77 18.14
C TRP A 74 -0.72 -6.25 18.22
N PHE A 75 -1.73 -5.76 18.96
CA PHE A 75 -2.01 -4.32 19.07
C PHE A 75 -0.86 -3.59 19.75
N ARG A 76 -0.33 -4.11 20.87
CA ARG A 76 0.85 -3.54 21.53
C ARG A 76 2.07 -3.49 20.62
N PHE A 77 2.26 -4.52 19.80
CA PHE A 77 3.39 -4.59 18.89
C PHE A 77 3.30 -3.54 17.79
N VAL A 78 2.13 -3.35 17.17
CA VAL A 78 1.98 -2.39 16.07
C VAL A 78 2.01 -0.93 16.55
N VAL A 79 1.37 -0.62 17.67
CA VAL A 79 1.29 0.76 18.21
C VAL A 79 2.62 1.27 18.78
N ARG A 80 3.55 0.37 19.17
CA ARG A 80 4.85 0.74 19.75
C ARG A 80 6.00 0.80 18.74
N LYS A 81 5.75 0.52 17.47
CA LYS A 81 6.81 0.41 16.47
C LYS A 81 7.29 1.74 15.93
N GLY A 82 6.40 2.73 15.84
CA GLY A 82 6.69 4.02 15.23
C GLY A 82 6.91 5.11 16.27
N PRO A 83 7.43 6.28 15.83
CA PRO A 83 7.32 7.48 16.64
C PRO A 83 5.84 7.78 16.92
N TYR A 84 5.58 8.38 18.07
CA TYR A 84 4.27 8.95 18.33
C TYR A 84 4.03 10.12 17.36
N ILE A 85 2.75 10.40 17.07
CA ILE A 85 2.37 11.44 16.10
C ILE A 85 2.92 12.79 16.50
N GLU A 86 2.86 13.09 17.79
CA GLU A 86 3.39 14.32 18.38
C GLU A 86 4.89 14.45 18.09
N THR A 87 5.66 13.37 18.31
CA THR A 87 7.09 13.33 17.99
C THR A 87 7.36 13.48 16.49
N LEU A 88 6.56 12.83 15.64
CA LEU A 88 6.72 12.90 14.19
C LEU A 88 6.47 14.33 13.66
N LEU A 89 5.45 15.01 14.18
CA LEU A 89 5.17 16.40 13.80
C LEU A 89 6.29 17.34 14.25
N ASP A 90 6.71 17.24 15.50
CA ASP A 90 7.76 18.10 16.09
C ASP A 90 9.14 17.89 15.44
N GLU A 91 9.45 16.67 14.98
CA GLU A 91 10.76 16.37 14.37
C GLU A 91 10.86 16.83 12.91
N TYR A 92 9.76 16.87 12.16
CA TYR A 92 9.77 17.07 10.71
C TYR A 92 9.17 18.41 10.26
N LEU A 93 8.43 19.10 11.12
CA LEU A 93 7.74 20.34 10.76
C LEU A 93 8.14 21.48 11.71
N ASP A 94 8.79 22.51 11.18
CA ASP A 94 9.19 23.69 11.96
C ASP A 94 7.98 24.53 12.41
N TYR A 95 6.94 24.57 11.58
CA TYR A 95 5.65 25.20 11.89
C TYR A 95 4.52 24.45 11.20
N HIS A 96 3.46 24.19 11.97
CA HIS A 96 2.24 23.59 11.47
C HIS A 96 1.06 23.98 12.36
N GLU A 97 -0.07 24.30 11.73
CA GLU A 97 -1.35 24.52 12.39
C GLU A 97 -2.43 23.82 11.59
N CYS A 98 -3.39 23.16 12.25
CA CYS A 98 -4.55 22.57 11.61
C CYS A 98 -5.81 22.80 12.45
N ARG A 99 -6.92 23.08 11.78
CA ARG A 99 -8.23 23.26 12.41
C ARG A 99 -9.29 22.38 11.77
N LEU A 100 -10.16 21.84 12.60
CA LEU A 100 -11.39 21.16 12.20
C LEU A 100 -12.57 21.91 12.82
N HIS A 101 -13.42 22.52 12.00
CA HIS A 101 -14.56 23.32 12.47
C HIS A 101 -14.15 24.39 13.51
N SER A 102 -13.04 25.10 13.26
CA SER A 102 -12.44 26.09 14.18
C SER A 102 -11.79 25.54 15.46
N GLU A 103 -11.81 24.23 15.70
CA GLU A 103 -11.08 23.61 16.82
C GLU A 103 -9.65 23.29 16.41
N ASP A 104 -8.68 23.58 17.28
CA ASP A 104 -7.26 23.27 17.07
C ASP A 104 -7.03 21.75 17.14
N VAL A 105 -6.52 21.21 16.04
CA VAL A 105 -6.15 19.80 15.88
C VAL A 105 -4.70 19.64 15.43
N SER A 106 -3.86 20.68 15.62
CA SER A 106 -2.48 20.75 15.12
C SER A 106 -1.59 19.64 15.68
N SER A 107 -1.79 19.25 16.94
CA SER A 107 -1.01 18.19 17.59
C SER A 107 -1.66 16.79 17.47
N SER A 108 -2.52 16.57 16.48
CA SER A 108 -3.32 15.35 16.37
C SER A 108 -2.95 14.49 15.15
N SER A 109 -3.51 13.28 15.11
CA SER A 109 -3.44 12.42 13.91
C SER A 109 -4.02 13.04 12.65
N LEU A 110 -4.92 14.01 12.76
CA LEU A 110 -5.47 14.70 11.59
C LEU A 110 -4.41 15.56 10.90
N ALA A 111 -3.63 16.32 11.69
CA ALA A 111 -2.50 17.08 11.17
C ALA A 111 -1.45 16.13 10.57
N GLY A 112 -1.16 15.02 11.25
CA GLY A 112 -0.26 13.99 10.71
C GLY A 112 -0.72 13.43 9.36
N ALA A 113 -2.00 13.09 9.23
CA ALA A 113 -2.54 12.59 7.97
C ALA A 113 -2.44 13.63 6.84
N PHE A 114 -2.62 14.92 7.15
CA PHE A 114 -2.48 16.01 6.17
C PHE A 114 -1.02 16.21 5.73
N PHE A 115 -0.12 16.54 6.66
CA PHE A 115 1.25 16.94 6.32
C PHE A 115 2.12 15.80 5.77
N PHE A 116 1.77 14.54 6.07
CA PHE A 116 2.50 13.37 5.58
C PHE A 116 1.76 12.58 4.48
N ASP A 117 0.72 13.16 3.85
CA ASP A 117 -0.11 12.54 2.80
C ASP A 117 -0.51 11.10 3.18
N GLY A 118 -1.05 10.96 4.40
CA GLY A 118 -1.37 9.69 5.03
C GLY A 118 -2.85 9.35 5.02
N ILE A 119 -3.15 8.11 5.39
CA ILE A 119 -4.53 7.65 5.62
C ILE A 119 -4.84 7.73 7.12
N LEU A 120 -5.95 8.36 7.46
CA LEU A 120 -6.50 8.33 8.80
C LEU A 120 -7.39 7.09 8.98
N THR A 121 -7.35 6.45 10.15
CA THR A 121 -8.32 5.41 10.53
C THR A 121 -9.00 5.75 11.84
N SER A 122 -10.33 5.81 11.81
CA SER A 122 -11.17 6.24 12.94
C SER A 122 -11.97 5.09 13.51
N LEU A 123 -12.34 5.23 14.79
CA LEU A 123 -13.31 4.36 15.44
C LEU A 123 -14.72 4.68 14.90
N GLN A 124 -15.51 3.66 14.56
CA GLN A 124 -16.86 3.85 14.01
C GLN A 124 -17.79 4.58 14.97
N ASN A 125 -18.88 5.11 14.41
CA ASN A 125 -19.95 5.80 15.15
C ASN A 125 -19.46 7.04 15.91
N SER A 126 -18.35 7.64 15.48
CA SER A 126 -17.87 8.91 16.01
C SER A 126 -18.43 10.05 15.17
N ALA A 127 -19.25 10.93 15.75
CA ALA A 127 -20.07 11.89 15.01
C ALA A 127 -19.29 12.79 14.03
N LEU A 128 -18.06 13.18 14.38
CA LEU A 128 -17.21 14.03 13.55
C LEU A 128 -16.34 13.25 12.55
N TYR A 129 -16.26 11.91 12.69
CA TYR A 129 -15.30 11.08 11.96
C TYR A 129 -15.95 9.85 11.30
N ASP A 130 -17.26 9.89 11.07
CA ASP A 130 -18.04 8.87 10.35
C ASP A 130 -18.18 9.22 8.84
N SER A 131 -17.21 9.96 8.31
CA SER A 131 -17.12 10.35 6.90
C SER A 131 -15.82 9.86 6.29
N GLU A 132 -15.84 9.43 5.03
CA GLU A 132 -14.64 9.00 4.27
C GLU A 132 -13.68 10.16 3.99
N ARG A 133 -14.20 11.39 4.04
CA ARG A 133 -13.44 12.63 3.87
C ARG A 133 -13.64 13.52 5.07
N ILE A 134 -12.52 13.97 5.62
CA ILE A 134 -12.49 14.99 6.66
C ILE A 134 -11.81 16.21 6.05
N TYR A 135 -12.50 17.34 6.10
CA TYR A 135 -12.00 18.61 5.58
C TYR A 135 -11.33 19.39 6.70
N LEU A 136 -10.13 19.89 6.44
CA LEU A 136 -9.30 20.61 7.40
C LEU A 136 -8.79 21.90 6.78
N GLU A 137 -8.64 22.92 7.63
CA GLU A 137 -7.88 24.11 7.34
C GLU A 137 -6.50 23.93 7.96
N CYS A 138 -5.45 23.77 7.15
CA CYS A 138 -4.10 23.56 7.64
C CYS A 138 -3.13 24.60 7.07
N GLN A 139 -2.17 25.03 7.87
CA GLN A 139 -1.13 25.97 7.48
C GLN A 139 0.23 25.41 7.88
N GLY A 140 1.13 25.25 6.90
CA GLY A 140 2.55 24.96 7.13
C GLY A 140 3.39 26.22 6.97
N GLU A 141 4.58 26.09 6.38
CA GLU A 141 5.44 27.24 6.07
C GLU A 141 4.87 28.19 5.01
N GLY A 142 3.83 27.75 4.28
CA GLY A 142 3.15 28.52 3.24
C GLY A 142 1.84 29.17 3.68
N ASP A 143 0.99 29.47 2.70
CA ASP A 143 -0.37 29.93 2.92
C ASP A 143 -1.24 28.81 3.51
N ALA A 144 -2.35 29.20 4.16
CA ALA A 144 -3.32 28.23 4.64
C ALA A 144 -4.01 27.52 3.46
N GLU A 145 -4.13 26.21 3.58
CA GLU A 145 -4.73 25.32 2.59
C GLU A 145 -5.95 24.63 3.21
N GLU A 146 -7.10 24.74 2.54
CA GLU A 146 -8.23 23.85 2.78
C GLU A 146 -8.01 22.58 1.98
N SER A 147 -8.03 21.43 2.66
CA SER A 147 -7.84 20.14 2.01
C SER A 147 -8.63 19.06 2.70
N GLU A 148 -8.77 17.94 2.00
CA GLU A 148 -9.38 16.73 2.53
C GLU A 148 -8.33 15.66 2.84
N ILE A 149 -8.55 14.96 3.95
CA ILE A 149 -7.83 13.73 4.27
C ILE A 149 -8.78 12.53 4.15
N ILE A 150 -8.21 11.40 3.75
CA ILE A 150 -8.93 10.13 3.66
C ILE A 150 -9.06 9.54 5.06
N ASN A 151 -10.28 9.15 5.41
CA ASN A 151 -10.59 8.49 6.67
C ASN A 151 -11.26 7.13 6.43
N VAL A 152 -10.68 6.08 7.01
CA VAL A 152 -11.20 4.72 6.93
C VAL A 152 -11.62 4.25 8.32
N PHE A 153 -12.93 4.08 8.51
CA PHE A 153 -13.51 3.61 9.76
C PHE A 153 -14.18 2.24 9.61
N ASN A 154 -14.37 1.76 8.38
CA ASN A 154 -14.98 0.47 8.10
C ASN A 154 -14.19 -0.30 7.03
N SER A 155 -13.95 -1.59 7.26
CA SER A 155 -13.24 -2.47 6.33
C SER A 155 -13.93 -2.56 4.96
N LYS A 156 -15.24 -2.33 4.89
CA LYS A 156 -16.00 -2.28 3.62
C LYS A 156 -15.61 -1.11 2.72
N GLN A 157 -15.01 -0.05 3.26
CA GLN A 157 -14.59 1.13 2.48
C GLN A 157 -13.28 0.89 1.74
N LEU A 158 -12.46 -0.05 2.21
CA LEU A 158 -11.11 -0.25 1.71
C LEU A 158 -11.01 -0.54 0.21
N PRO A 159 -11.85 -1.40 -0.40
CA PRO A 159 -11.79 -1.61 -1.84
C PRO A 159 -11.96 -0.31 -2.63
N HIS A 160 -12.87 0.56 -2.20
CA HIS A 160 -13.11 1.87 -2.83
C HIS A 160 -11.93 2.82 -2.61
N VAL A 161 -11.45 2.95 -1.36
CA VAL A 161 -10.33 3.82 -1.01
C VAL A 161 -9.04 3.42 -1.73
N ILE A 162 -8.75 2.12 -1.81
CA ILE A 162 -7.56 1.61 -2.52
C ILE A 162 -7.66 1.91 -4.02
N ASP A 163 -8.83 1.71 -4.63
CA ASP A 163 -9.05 2.03 -6.05
C ASP A 163 -8.84 3.52 -6.33
N GLU A 164 -9.37 4.40 -5.48
CA GLU A 164 -9.19 5.84 -5.62
C GLU A 164 -7.72 6.28 -5.44
N LEU A 165 -7.04 5.79 -4.40
CA LEU A 165 -5.62 6.04 -4.18
C LEU A 165 -4.77 5.58 -5.37
N THR A 166 -5.06 4.38 -5.90
CA THR A 166 -4.38 3.84 -7.06
C THR A 166 -4.55 4.75 -8.27
N LYS A 167 -5.77 5.26 -8.52
CA LYS A 167 -6.04 6.22 -9.60
C LYS A 167 -5.30 7.54 -9.41
N ARG A 168 -5.32 8.11 -8.19
CA ARG A 168 -4.60 9.35 -7.85
C ARG A 168 -3.10 9.19 -8.06
N ILE A 169 -2.52 8.09 -7.58
CA ILE A 169 -1.10 7.78 -7.77
C ILE A 169 -0.79 7.67 -9.26
N PHE A 170 -1.56 6.90 -10.04
CA PHE A 170 -1.31 6.76 -11.49
C PHE A 170 -1.32 8.10 -12.23
N GLN A 171 -2.21 9.03 -11.84
CA GLN A 171 -2.28 10.37 -12.44
C GLN A 171 -1.07 11.25 -12.09
N ASN A 172 -0.43 11.01 -10.94
CA ASN A 172 0.69 11.81 -10.43
C ASN A 172 2.06 11.18 -10.69
N ILE A 173 2.14 9.99 -11.29
CA ILE A 173 3.42 9.39 -11.67
C ILE A 173 4.07 10.24 -12.77
N SER A 174 5.18 10.89 -12.41
CA SER A 174 5.93 11.79 -13.29
C SER A 174 7.31 11.25 -13.69
N SER A 175 7.73 10.14 -13.06
CA SER A 175 8.99 9.47 -13.35
C SER A 175 8.92 7.96 -13.04
N TRP A 176 9.90 7.19 -13.54
CA TRP A 176 10.06 5.78 -13.18
C TRP A 176 10.37 5.58 -11.70
N LYS A 177 11.08 6.53 -11.10
CA LYS A 177 11.36 6.55 -9.66
C LYS A 177 10.08 6.67 -8.85
N ASP A 178 9.13 7.50 -9.28
CA ASP A 178 7.82 7.63 -8.62
C ASP A 178 7.06 6.31 -8.69
N LEU A 179 6.96 5.72 -9.89
CA LEU A 179 6.31 4.42 -10.08
C LEU A 179 6.94 3.35 -9.19
N TRP A 180 8.28 3.27 -9.14
CA TRP A 180 8.99 2.30 -8.33
C TRP A 180 8.75 2.49 -6.83
N THR A 181 8.68 3.73 -6.37
CA THR A 181 8.43 4.09 -4.97
C THR A 181 7.00 3.69 -4.57
N GLN A 182 6.04 3.85 -5.48
CA GLN A 182 4.62 3.59 -5.25
C GLN A 182 4.17 2.16 -5.61
N LYS A 183 5.07 1.31 -6.12
CA LYS A 183 4.73 -0.03 -6.64
C LYS A 183 3.98 -0.93 -5.65
N ALA A 184 4.24 -0.80 -4.35
CA ALA A 184 3.59 -1.61 -3.33
C ALA A 184 2.08 -1.33 -3.24
N ILE A 185 1.68 -0.06 -3.41
CA ILE A 185 0.27 0.35 -3.43
C ILE A 185 -0.37 -0.04 -4.77
N LEU A 186 0.34 0.26 -5.87
CA LEU A 186 -0.17 0.04 -7.23
C LEU A 186 -0.32 -1.45 -7.59
N TYR A 187 0.55 -2.30 -7.06
CA TYR A 187 0.69 -3.70 -7.48
C TYR A 187 0.84 -4.65 -6.29
N GLN A 188 -0.13 -4.63 -5.37
CA GLN A 188 -0.14 -5.39 -4.11
C GLN A 188 0.02 -6.92 -4.28
N GLU A 189 -0.39 -7.45 -5.42
CA GLU A 189 -0.35 -8.88 -5.72
C GLU A 189 0.89 -9.27 -6.54
N LEU A 190 1.77 -8.31 -6.85
CA LEU A 190 3.01 -8.55 -7.59
C LEU A 190 4.22 -8.44 -6.68
N SER A 191 5.26 -9.18 -7.01
CA SER A 191 6.59 -9.02 -6.42
C SER A 191 7.58 -8.59 -7.50
N PHE A 192 8.56 -7.78 -7.12
CA PHE A 192 9.57 -7.26 -8.04
C PHE A 192 10.97 -7.61 -7.55
N CYS A 193 11.83 -8.09 -8.45
CA CYS A 193 13.26 -8.13 -8.22
C CYS A 193 13.82 -6.70 -8.15
N GLU A 194 14.74 -6.43 -7.24
CA GLU A 194 15.29 -5.06 -7.06
C GLU A 194 15.95 -4.52 -8.34
N CYS A 195 16.54 -5.39 -9.17
CA CYS A 195 17.15 -4.99 -10.44
C CYS A 195 16.17 -4.33 -11.43
N VAL A 196 14.86 -4.53 -11.27
CA VAL A 196 13.84 -3.88 -12.11
C VAL A 196 13.88 -2.36 -11.95
N ARG A 197 14.25 -1.84 -10.77
CA ARG A 197 14.43 -0.41 -10.54
C ARG A 197 15.40 0.22 -11.54
N GLU A 198 16.61 -0.33 -11.61
CA GLU A 198 17.67 0.18 -12.50
C GLU A 198 17.31 -0.01 -13.97
N GLN A 199 16.53 -1.04 -14.30
CA GLN A 199 16.07 -1.27 -15.67
C GLN A 199 15.03 -0.22 -16.10
N LEU A 200 14.10 0.12 -15.21
CA LEU A 200 13.14 1.21 -15.44
C LEU A 200 13.87 2.55 -15.61
N ASP A 201 14.87 2.84 -14.77
CA ASP A 201 15.65 4.09 -14.85
C ASP A 201 16.41 4.25 -16.19
N ARG A 202 16.64 3.16 -16.94
CA ARG A 202 17.26 3.19 -18.28
C ARG A 202 16.25 3.37 -19.41
N LEU A 203 14.95 3.27 -19.14
CA LEU A 203 13.90 3.45 -20.12
C LEU A 203 13.52 4.92 -20.26
N ASP A 204 13.18 5.33 -21.47
CA ASP A 204 12.56 6.64 -21.69
C ASP A 204 11.18 6.71 -21.03
N PHE A 205 10.96 7.75 -20.23
CA PHE A 205 9.69 8.04 -19.54
C PHE A 205 8.72 8.74 -20.50
N SER A 206 8.39 8.08 -21.61
CA SER A 206 7.36 8.56 -22.54
C SER A 206 5.96 8.12 -22.10
N PRO A 207 4.91 8.91 -22.41
CA PRO A 207 3.53 8.52 -22.13
C PRO A 207 3.15 7.14 -22.67
N THR A 208 3.74 6.73 -23.80
CA THR A 208 3.51 5.42 -24.41
C THR A 208 4.11 4.29 -23.57
N ASN A 209 5.38 4.39 -23.14
CA ASN A 209 6.01 3.36 -22.31
C ASN A 209 5.33 3.26 -20.95
N VAL A 210 5.02 4.40 -20.34
CA VAL A 210 4.32 4.47 -19.05
C VAL A 210 2.99 3.74 -19.13
N LYS A 211 2.15 4.09 -20.12
CA LYS A 211 0.85 3.44 -20.32
C LYS A 211 0.97 1.93 -20.51
N ILE A 212 1.89 1.48 -21.37
CA ILE A 212 2.08 0.05 -21.67
C ILE A 212 2.50 -0.72 -20.40
N ILE A 213 3.48 -0.21 -19.67
CA ILE A 213 3.99 -0.87 -18.46
C ILE A 213 2.90 -0.89 -17.38
N GLN A 214 2.22 0.23 -17.16
CA GLN A 214 1.13 0.31 -16.18
C GLN A 214 -0.01 -0.65 -16.51
N GLU A 215 -0.52 -0.64 -17.74
CA GLU A 215 -1.59 -1.55 -18.17
C GLU A 215 -1.18 -3.02 -18.04
N HIS A 216 0.07 -3.36 -18.38
CA HIS A 216 0.56 -4.72 -18.29
C HIS A 216 0.61 -5.22 -16.85
N LEU A 217 1.24 -4.44 -15.96
CA LEU A 217 1.37 -4.79 -14.55
C LEU A 217 0.00 -4.79 -13.85
N SER A 218 -0.90 -3.86 -14.19
CA SER A 218 -2.27 -3.84 -13.63
C SER A 218 -3.05 -5.11 -13.99
N LYS A 219 -2.96 -5.60 -15.24
CA LYS A 219 -3.59 -6.87 -15.63
C LYS A 219 -3.04 -8.06 -14.87
N MET A 220 -1.72 -8.13 -14.69
CA MET A 220 -1.08 -9.20 -13.91
C MET A 220 -1.49 -9.14 -12.43
N ASN A 221 -1.57 -7.95 -11.87
CA ASN A 221 -1.98 -7.70 -10.49
C ASN A 221 -3.44 -8.13 -10.26
N GLU A 222 -4.36 -7.66 -11.11
CA GLU A 222 -5.78 -8.01 -11.04
C GLU A 222 -6.00 -9.52 -11.17
N TYR A 223 -5.30 -10.16 -12.12
CA TYR A 223 -5.40 -11.61 -12.28
C TYR A 223 -4.90 -12.35 -11.03
N SER A 224 -3.78 -11.93 -10.46
CA SER A 224 -3.22 -12.56 -9.26
C SER A 224 -4.17 -12.45 -8.07
N GLY A 225 -4.84 -11.31 -7.89
CA GLY A 225 -5.82 -11.12 -6.82
C GLY A 225 -7.08 -11.99 -6.95
N LYS A 226 -7.37 -12.52 -8.15
CA LYS A 226 -8.49 -13.44 -8.39
C LYS A 226 -8.13 -14.91 -8.19
N LEU A 227 -6.85 -15.26 -8.15
CA LEU A 227 -6.41 -16.64 -8.01
C LEU A 227 -6.81 -17.20 -6.64
N THR A 228 -7.63 -18.23 -6.64
CA THR A 228 -7.98 -18.95 -5.40
C THR A 228 -6.98 -20.08 -5.12
N LYS A 229 -6.81 -20.46 -3.84
CA LYS A 229 -5.84 -21.49 -3.39
C LYS A 229 -5.94 -22.86 -4.10
N ASN A 230 -7.04 -23.12 -4.83
CA ASN A 230 -7.33 -24.40 -5.46
C ASN A 230 -7.30 -24.37 -7.00
N GLU A 231 -6.94 -23.23 -7.62
CA GLU A 231 -6.83 -23.13 -9.07
C GLU A 231 -5.46 -23.59 -9.58
N SER A 232 -5.44 -24.08 -10.82
CA SER A 232 -4.20 -24.44 -11.53
C SER A 232 -3.20 -23.30 -11.46
N LEU A 233 -1.99 -23.58 -10.96
CA LEU A 233 -0.89 -22.61 -10.83
C LEU A 233 -0.31 -22.13 -12.18
N LEU A 234 -0.71 -22.75 -13.29
CA LEU A 234 -0.37 -22.25 -14.63
C LEU A 234 -1.41 -21.19 -15.05
N PRO A 235 -1.00 -19.91 -15.19
CA PRO A 235 -1.92 -18.84 -15.56
C PRO A 235 -2.46 -19.00 -16.97
N ASP A 236 -3.74 -18.66 -17.15
CA ASP A 236 -4.32 -18.42 -18.46
C ASP A 236 -4.00 -16.98 -18.91
N TYR A 237 -2.93 -16.85 -19.68
CA TYR A 237 -2.49 -15.55 -20.19
C TYR A 237 -3.49 -14.93 -21.17
N GLN A 238 -4.30 -15.73 -21.88
CA GLN A 238 -5.31 -15.19 -22.77
C GLN A 238 -6.45 -14.56 -21.99
N GLN A 239 -6.92 -15.23 -20.92
CA GLN A 239 -7.91 -14.66 -20.00
C GLN A 239 -7.41 -13.36 -19.33
N MET A 240 -6.10 -13.28 -19.06
CA MET A 240 -5.45 -12.06 -18.57
C MET A 240 -5.37 -10.93 -19.60
N GLY A 241 -5.60 -11.23 -20.89
CA GLY A 241 -5.42 -10.29 -21.98
C GLY A 241 -3.94 -9.97 -22.25
N LEU A 242 -3.05 -10.95 -22.03
CA LEU A 242 -1.61 -10.87 -22.26
C LEU A 242 -1.13 -11.92 -23.27
N GLU A 243 -0.22 -11.50 -24.16
CA GLU A 243 0.51 -12.42 -25.03
C GLU A 243 1.85 -12.78 -24.36
N ALA A 244 1.85 -13.90 -23.62
CA ALA A 244 3.03 -14.41 -22.94
C ALA A 244 3.54 -15.70 -23.58
N THR A 245 4.86 -15.82 -23.71
CA THR A 245 5.52 -17.01 -24.23
C THR A 245 6.75 -17.36 -23.41
N ARG A 246 7.21 -18.61 -23.51
CA ARG A 246 8.47 -19.04 -22.90
C ARG A 246 9.62 -18.82 -23.87
N GLU A 247 10.77 -18.50 -23.30
CA GLU A 247 12.04 -18.55 -24.02
C GLU A 247 12.34 -19.96 -24.52
N THR A 248 12.99 -20.03 -25.68
CA THR A 248 13.36 -21.32 -26.27
C THR A 248 14.50 -21.96 -25.49
N LYS A 249 14.55 -23.31 -25.46
CA LYS A 249 15.67 -24.05 -24.83
C LYS A 249 17.04 -23.61 -25.38
N ILE A 250 17.11 -23.29 -26.68
CA ILE A 250 18.35 -22.84 -27.32
C ILE A 250 18.72 -21.44 -26.80
N THR A 251 17.78 -20.50 -26.75
CA THR A 251 18.02 -19.18 -26.15
C THR A 251 18.52 -19.31 -24.72
N LEU A 252 17.85 -20.11 -23.89
CA LEU A 252 18.22 -20.29 -22.48
C LEU A 252 19.60 -20.93 -22.31
N LYS A 253 19.98 -21.84 -23.20
CA LYS A 253 21.33 -22.45 -23.18
C LYS A 253 22.45 -21.41 -23.42
N HIS A 254 22.22 -20.44 -24.31
CA HIS A 254 23.24 -19.46 -24.69
C HIS A 254 23.16 -18.15 -23.88
N TYR A 255 21.96 -17.71 -23.53
CA TYR A 255 21.65 -16.40 -22.95
C TYR A 255 20.76 -16.49 -21.69
N GLY A 256 20.67 -17.68 -21.07
CA GLY A 256 19.89 -17.88 -19.85
C GLY A 256 20.35 -16.99 -18.71
N TYR A 257 21.66 -16.72 -18.61
CA TYR A 257 22.24 -15.85 -17.59
C TYR A 257 21.69 -14.41 -17.60
N GLN A 258 21.20 -13.91 -18.75
CA GLN A 258 20.55 -12.60 -18.84
C GLN A 258 19.11 -12.58 -18.28
N ARG A 259 18.55 -13.76 -18.02
CA ARG A 259 17.19 -13.98 -17.51
C ARG A 259 17.20 -14.57 -16.11
N GLU A 260 18.36 -14.61 -15.46
CA GLU A 260 18.51 -15.03 -14.07
C GLU A 260 18.60 -13.80 -13.17
N PHE A 261 17.63 -13.65 -12.28
CA PHE A 261 17.55 -12.48 -11.39
C PHE A 261 17.51 -12.91 -9.93
N VAL A 262 18.11 -12.10 -9.06
CA VAL A 262 18.02 -12.26 -7.61
C VAL A 262 16.63 -11.80 -7.19
N CYS A 263 15.90 -12.69 -6.55
CA CYS A 263 14.53 -12.47 -6.09
C CYS A 263 14.53 -11.86 -4.67
N PRO A 264 13.39 -11.34 -4.19
CA PRO A 264 13.28 -10.76 -2.84
C PRO A 264 13.71 -11.69 -1.70
N ASP A 265 13.61 -13.01 -1.90
CA ASP A 265 14.08 -14.02 -0.94
C ASP A 265 15.59 -14.34 -1.02
N GLY A 266 16.34 -13.55 -1.80
CA GLY A 266 17.77 -13.70 -2.02
C GLY A 266 18.17 -14.82 -2.99
N LYS A 267 17.22 -15.62 -3.49
CA LYS A 267 17.52 -16.71 -4.42
C LYS A 267 17.54 -16.22 -5.86
N LYS A 268 18.45 -16.75 -6.67
CA LYS A 268 18.42 -16.58 -8.12
C LYS A 268 17.39 -17.52 -8.75
N ARG A 269 16.57 -17.01 -9.66
CA ARG A 269 15.61 -17.80 -10.45
C ARG A 269 15.72 -17.44 -11.92
N LEU A 270 15.36 -18.38 -12.78
CA LEU A 270 15.30 -18.18 -14.23
C LEU A 270 13.89 -17.72 -14.65
N PHE A 271 13.84 -16.58 -15.34
CA PHE A 271 12.61 -15.92 -15.77
C PHE A 271 12.35 -16.22 -17.25
N GLU A 272 11.87 -17.43 -17.50
CA GLU A 272 11.66 -17.95 -18.85
C GLU A 272 10.43 -17.36 -19.55
N TRP A 273 9.42 -16.94 -18.78
CA TRP A 273 8.21 -16.33 -19.33
C TRP A 273 8.45 -14.86 -19.62
N HIS A 274 7.96 -14.43 -20.77
CA HIS A 274 7.99 -13.02 -21.15
C HIS A 274 6.79 -12.65 -22.00
N SER A 275 6.43 -11.37 -21.92
CA SER A 275 5.46 -10.73 -22.80
C SER A 275 6.16 -9.73 -23.71
N LYS A 276 5.70 -9.67 -24.97
CA LYS A 276 6.14 -8.67 -25.94
C LYS A 276 5.08 -7.58 -26.03
N GLN A 277 5.50 -6.32 -25.83
CA GLN A 277 4.58 -5.19 -25.99
C GLN A 277 4.53 -4.78 -27.46
N LYS A 278 3.35 -4.86 -28.08
CA LYS A 278 3.19 -4.60 -29.52
C LYS A 278 3.62 -3.18 -29.87
N GLY A 279 4.36 -3.04 -30.96
CA GLY A 279 4.82 -1.74 -31.47
C GLY A 279 5.97 -1.09 -30.69
N GLN A 280 6.45 -1.72 -29.61
CA GLN A 280 7.60 -1.23 -28.83
C GLN A 280 8.68 -2.31 -28.72
N ASN A 281 9.94 -1.90 -28.67
CA ASN A 281 11.02 -2.78 -28.24
C ASN A 281 11.01 -2.86 -26.71
N LEU A 282 9.96 -3.47 -26.16
CA LEU A 282 9.76 -3.60 -24.71
C LEU A 282 9.27 -5.00 -24.37
N ARG A 283 9.90 -5.60 -23.38
CA ARG A 283 9.63 -6.93 -22.83
C ARG A 283 9.51 -6.86 -21.32
N ILE A 284 8.61 -7.68 -20.79
CA ILE A 284 8.50 -7.92 -19.35
C ILE A 284 8.74 -9.40 -19.12
N HIS A 285 9.79 -9.76 -18.37
CA HIS A 285 10.05 -11.15 -17.96
C HIS A 285 9.58 -11.38 -16.53
N PHE A 286 8.95 -12.53 -16.33
CA PHE A 286 8.32 -12.87 -15.05
C PHE A 286 8.39 -14.37 -14.75
N CYS A 287 8.18 -14.72 -13.48
CA CYS A 287 7.82 -16.06 -13.06
C CYS A 287 6.33 -16.08 -12.67
N PRO A 288 5.55 -17.08 -13.12
CA PRO A 288 4.17 -17.24 -12.67
C PRO A 288 4.09 -17.60 -11.19
N PRO A 289 2.90 -17.41 -10.57
CA PRO A 289 2.60 -17.93 -9.24
C PRO A 289 2.95 -19.42 -9.11
N ASN A 290 3.34 -19.83 -7.90
CA ASN A 290 3.59 -21.22 -7.55
C ASN A 290 3.26 -21.47 -6.07
N ASP A 291 3.42 -22.71 -5.59
CA ASP A 291 3.11 -23.10 -4.21
C ASP A 291 3.80 -22.22 -3.14
N ASN A 292 4.97 -21.66 -3.47
CA ASN A 292 5.76 -20.83 -2.56
C ASN A 292 5.55 -19.33 -2.77
N ASN A 293 4.90 -18.90 -3.86
CA ASN A 293 4.67 -17.48 -4.16
C ASN A 293 3.33 -17.29 -4.86
N LYS A 294 2.40 -16.56 -4.23
CA LYS A 294 1.02 -16.43 -4.71
C LYS A 294 0.87 -15.46 -5.88
N GLY A 295 1.81 -14.55 -6.07
CA GLY A 295 1.80 -13.55 -7.15
C GLY A 295 2.82 -13.82 -8.24
N PHE A 296 2.71 -13.12 -9.36
CA PHE A 296 3.81 -13.07 -10.33
C PHE A 296 5.02 -12.39 -9.71
N LEU A 297 6.20 -12.91 -10.05
CA LEU A 297 7.46 -12.26 -9.74
C LEU A 297 8.01 -11.63 -11.02
N ILE A 298 8.24 -10.32 -11.00
CA ILE A 298 8.75 -9.55 -12.13
C ILE A 298 10.27 -9.42 -12.01
N GLY A 299 10.99 -9.88 -13.02
CA GLY A 299 12.47 -9.90 -13.02
C GLY A 299 13.11 -8.96 -14.03
N TYR A 300 12.37 -8.63 -15.10
CA TYR A 300 12.87 -7.74 -16.15
C TYR A 300 11.78 -6.83 -16.71
N ILE A 301 12.08 -5.55 -16.89
CA ILE A 301 11.30 -4.62 -17.71
C ILE A 301 12.27 -3.82 -18.57
N GLY A 302 12.26 -4.02 -19.89
CA GLY A 302 13.22 -3.33 -20.75
C GLY A 302 13.20 -3.79 -22.19
N PRO A 303 14.19 -3.37 -23.00
CA PRO A 303 14.33 -3.81 -24.38
C PRO A 303 14.47 -5.33 -24.53
N HIS A 304 14.37 -5.79 -25.77
CA HIS A 304 14.62 -7.19 -26.09
C HIS A 304 16.03 -7.64 -25.66
N LEU A 305 16.12 -8.61 -24.74
CA LEU A 305 17.37 -9.26 -24.35
C LEU A 305 17.92 -10.16 -25.47
N ASP A 306 19.21 -10.47 -25.46
CA ASP A 306 19.84 -11.24 -26.54
C ASP A 306 19.17 -12.60 -26.73
N THR A 307 19.03 -13.01 -27.99
CA THR A 307 18.53 -14.33 -28.37
C THR A 307 19.37 -14.93 -29.47
N TYR A 308 19.34 -16.24 -29.63
CA TYR A 308 20.08 -16.93 -30.68
C TYR A 308 19.78 -16.43 -32.11
N LYS A 309 18.59 -15.88 -32.36
CA LYS A 309 18.17 -15.42 -33.70
C LYS A 309 18.51 -13.96 -34.01
N TYR A 310 18.80 -13.15 -33.00
CA TYR A 310 18.97 -11.70 -33.14
C TYR A 310 20.14 -11.27 -32.24
N HIS A 311 21.26 -10.94 -32.89
CA HIS A 311 22.47 -10.30 -32.36
C HIS A 311 22.59 -8.92 -33.01
#